data_AF-A0A929F5T8-F1
#
_entry.id   AF-A0A929F5T8-F1
#
_cell.length_a   1.000
_cell.length_b   1.000
_cell.length_c   1.000
_cell.angle_alpha   90.00
_cell.angle_beta   90.00
_cell.angle_gamma   90.00
#
_symmetry.space_group_name_H-M   'P 1'
#
loop_
_entity.id
_entity.type
_entity.pdbx_description
1 polymer ?
#
loop_
_entity_poly.entity_id
_entity_poly.type
_entity_poly.pdbx_seq_one_letter_code
_entity_poly.pdbx_strand_id
1 'polypeptide(L)'
;MRHCKFLKDRALRSQKLVQKIDLSEVYPCPSCRHRGQIQEITLTEAFGCDRCQQIYVIRDGGFGLEQLSGAHPYRRLWRWTGHQWKQYSQLPISSWLGLLIVIAMVLAIAGVWLLLSVPFRVLAVLAAGIASGVIITSRR
;
A
#
# COMPACT_ATOMS: atom_id res chain seq x y z
N MET A 1 -28.73 -1.43 0.84
CA MET A 1 -28.24 -2.83 0.97
C MET A 1 -27.93 -3.54 -0.34
N ARG A 2 -28.66 -3.32 -1.44
CA ARG A 2 -28.39 -3.97 -2.76
C ARG A 2 -27.03 -3.61 -3.38
N HIS A 3 -26.53 -2.40 -3.15
CA HIS A 3 -25.26 -1.93 -3.74
C HIS A 3 -24.01 -2.67 -3.22
N CYS A 4 -24.00 -3.09 -1.94
CA CYS A 4 -22.86 -3.82 -1.37
C CYS A 4 -22.75 -5.26 -1.87
N LYS A 5 -23.88 -5.94 -2.15
CA LYS A 5 -23.86 -7.28 -2.77
C LYS A 5 -23.23 -7.22 -4.16
N PHE A 6 -23.63 -6.25 -4.98
CA PHE A 6 -23.13 -6.11 -6.35
C PHE A 6 -21.61 -5.86 -6.42
N LEU A 7 -21.07 -5.06 -5.50
CA LEU A 7 -19.63 -4.83 -5.39
C LEU A 7 -18.88 -6.10 -4.95
N LYS A 8 -19.45 -6.87 -4.02
CA LYS A 8 -18.88 -8.12 -3.53
C LYS A 8 -18.89 -9.21 -4.61
N ASP A 9 -19.95 -9.30 -5.40
CA ASP A 9 -20.07 -10.25 -6.51
C ASP A 9 -19.11 -9.91 -7.66
N ARG A 10 -18.90 -8.62 -7.97
CA ARG A 10 -17.85 -8.18 -8.90
C ARG A 10 -16.44 -8.52 -8.40
N ALA A 11 -16.17 -8.34 -7.12
CA ALA A 11 -14.87 -8.65 -6.53
C ALA A 11 -14.56 -10.15 -6.61
N LEU A 12 -15.54 -11.00 -6.26
CA LEU A 12 -15.41 -12.46 -6.34
C LEU A 12 -15.24 -12.95 -7.78
N ARG A 13 -15.98 -12.37 -8.75
CA ARG A 13 -15.83 -12.72 -10.17
C ARG A 13 -14.47 -12.29 -10.74
N SER A 14 -13.98 -11.10 -10.37
CA SER A 14 -12.66 -10.61 -10.82
C SER A 14 -11.49 -11.40 -10.22
N GLN A 15 -11.66 -11.98 -9.03
CA GLN A 15 -10.63 -12.78 -8.37
C GLN A 15 -10.58 -14.21 -8.93
N LYS A 16 -11.71 -14.73 -9.43
CA LYS A 16 -11.80 -16.08 -10.03
C LYS A 16 -11.35 -16.14 -11.50
N LEU A 17 -11.24 -15.00 -12.19
CA LEU A 17 -10.88 -14.91 -13.62
C LEU A 17 -9.40 -14.58 -13.87
N VAL A 18 -8.52 -14.76 -12.88
CA VAL A 18 -7.08 -14.63 -13.12
C VAL A 18 -6.63 -15.94 -13.77
N GLN A 19 -6.37 -15.89 -15.07
CA GLN A 19 -5.94 -17.05 -15.85
C GLN A 19 -4.41 -17.13 -15.85
N LYS A 20 -3.89 -18.35 -15.82
CA LYS A 20 -2.45 -18.59 -15.99
C LYS A 20 -2.06 -18.18 -17.41
N ILE A 21 -1.00 -17.40 -17.51
CA ILE A 21 -0.37 -16.96 -18.74
C ILE A 21 0.40 -18.17 -19.28
N ASP A 22 0.05 -18.62 -20.48
CA ASP A 22 0.76 -19.68 -21.18
C ASP A 22 1.95 -19.08 -21.94
N LEU A 23 3.12 -19.72 -21.87
CA LEU A 23 4.32 -19.24 -22.57
C LEU A 23 4.23 -19.44 -24.08
N SER A 24 3.45 -20.45 -24.51
CA SER A 24 3.24 -20.76 -25.93
C SER A 24 2.24 -19.83 -26.63
N GLU A 25 1.46 -19.07 -25.85
CA GLU A 25 0.46 -18.15 -26.39
C GLU A 25 1.04 -16.77 -26.67
N VAL A 26 0.53 -16.14 -27.73
CA VAL A 26 0.87 -14.77 -28.09
C VAL A 26 -0.19 -13.83 -27.51
N TYR A 27 0.22 -12.90 -26.66
CA TYR A 27 -0.68 -11.94 -26.03
C TYR A 27 -0.49 -10.52 -26.58
N PRO A 28 -1.52 -9.66 -26.56
CA PRO A 28 -1.36 -8.25 -26.91
C PRO A 28 -0.45 -7.55 -25.89
N CYS A 29 0.36 -6.59 -26.31
CA CYS A 29 1.24 -5.88 -25.37
C CYS A 29 0.45 -4.90 -24.47
N PRO A 30 0.62 -4.93 -23.13
CA PRO A 30 -0.08 -4.01 -22.22
C PRO A 30 0.32 -2.54 -22.41
N SER A 31 1.57 -2.26 -22.80
CA SER A 31 2.06 -0.90 -23.05
C SER A 31 1.63 -0.35 -24.41
N CYS A 32 1.51 -1.21 -25.43
CA CYS A 32 1.11 -0.81 -26.78
C CYS A 32 -0.37 -1.06 -27.08
N ARG A 33 -1.10 -1.63 -26.12
CA ARG A 33 -2.53 -2.02 -26.14
C ARG A 33 -2.90 -3.01 -27.24
N HIS A 34 -2.71 -2.63 -28.50
CA HIS A 34 -3.03 -3.41 -29.70
C HIS A 34 -1.99 -3.26 -30.82
N ARG A 35 -0.97 -2.40 -30.67
CA ARG A 35 0.00 -2.15 -31.75
C ARG A 35 1.18 -3.10 -31.78
N GLY A 36 1.26 -4.03 -30.83
CA GLY A 36 2.34 -4.99 -30.70
C GLY A 36 1.89 -6.18 -29.86
N GLN A 37 2.63 -7.27 -29.98
CA GLN A 37 2.38 -8.53 -29.31
C GLN A 37 3.57 -8.86 -28.42
N ILE A 38 3.30 -9.46 -27.26
CA ILE A 38 4.33 -10.01 -26.40
C ILE A 38 4.50 -11.49 -26.72
N GLN A 39 5.74 -11.91 -26.92
CA GLN A 39 6.13 -13.28 -27.20
C GLN A 39 7.24 -13.70 -26.24
N GLU A 40 7.28 -14.97 -25.88
CA GLU A 40 8.34 -15.54 -25.06
C GLU A 40 9.71 -15.30 -25.73
N ILE A 41 10.69 -14.88 -24.93
CA ILE A 41 12.09 -14.85 -25.33
C ILE A 41 12.62 -16.27 -25.06
N THR A 42 12.95 -16.99 -26.13
CA THR A 42 13.40 -18.38 -26.07
C THR A 42 14.51 -18.56 -25.02
N LEU A 43 14.40 -19.63 -24.24
CA LEU A 43 15.26 -19.95 -23.09
C LEU A 43 15.09 -19.05 -21.84
N THR A 44 14.04 -18.23 -21.75
CA THR A 44 13.74 -17.46 -20.53
C THR A 44 12.24 -17.41 -20.23
N GLU A 45 11.86 -17.39 -18.96
CA GLU A 45 10.48 -17.13 -18.52
C GLU A 45 10.09 -15.63 -18.61
N ALA A 46 10.53 -14.99 -19.70
CA ALA A 46 10.35 -13.58 -19.98
C ALA A 46 9.70 -13.37 -21.34
N PHE A 47 8.84 -12.37 -21.41
CA PHE A 47 8.13 -11.93 -22.60
C PHE A 47 8.72 -10.62 -23.13
N GLY A 48 8.99 -10.58 -24.43
CA GLY A 48 9.42 -9.39 -25.14
C GLY A 48 8.32 -8.85 -26.07
N CYS A 49 8.17 -7.53 -26.11
CA CYS A 49 7.29 -6.85 -27.06
C CYS A 49 8.03 -6.56 -28.37
N ASP A 50 7.47 -7.02 -29.50
CA ASP A 50 8.01 -6.81 -30.86
C ASP A 50 8.23 -5.33 -31.23
N ARG A 51 7.36 -4.44 -30.74
CA ARG A 51 7.33 -3.03 -31.12
C ARG A 51 7.98 -2.09 -30.12
N CYS A 52 7.80 -2.38 -28.84
CA CYS A 52 8.21 -1.51 -27.75
C CYS A 52 9.46 -1.97 -27.01
N GLN A 53 9.96 -3.18 -27.34
CA GLN A 53 11.17 -3.76 -26.76
C GLN A 53 11.21 -3.76 -25.23
N GLN A 54 10.03 -3.74 -24.59
CA GLN A 54 9.90 -3.88 -23.14
C GLN A 54 9.92 -5.36 -22.80
N ILE A 55 10.67 -5.69 -21.75
CA ILE A 55 10.77 -7.05 -21.21
C ILE A 55 9.83 -7.16 -20.01
N TYR A 56 9.00 -8.19 -20.00
CA TYR A 56 8.11 -8.52 -18.92
C TYR A 56 8.49 -9.91 -18.39
N VAL A 57 8.56 -10.06 -17.08
CA VAL A 57 8.87 -11.33 -16.44
C VAL A 57 7.60 -11.91 -15.86
N ILE A 58 7.43 -13.22 -16.02
CA ILE A 58 6.33 -13.93 -15.39
C ILE A 58 6.57 -14.00 -13.88
N ARG A 59 5.57 -13.57 -13.11
CA ARG A 59 5.57 -13.55 -11.65
C ARG A 59 4.33 -14.24 -11.11
N ASP A 60 4.32 -14.48 -9.81
CA ASP A 60 3.23 -15.15 -9.10
C ASP A 60 2.92 -16.55 -9.68
N GLY A 61 3.92 -17.30 -10.17
CA GLY A 61 3.73 -18.68 -10.66
C GLY A 61 2.99 -18.80 -12.01
N GLY A 62 3.00 -17.75 -12.83
CA GLY A 62 2.32 -17.74 -14.12
C GLY A 62 1.07 -16.87 -14.18
N PHE A 63 0.72 -16.15 -13.12
CA PHE A 63 -0.53 -15.37 -13.06
C PHE A 63 -0.34 -13.85 -13.17
N GLY A 64 0.92 -13.38 -13.14
CA GLY A 64 1.25 -11.97 -13.26
C GLY A 64 2.41 -11.73 -14.22
N LEU A 65 2.42 -10.56 -14.84
CA LEU A 65 3.53 -10.02 -15.60
C LEU A 65 4.09 -8.80 -14.89
N GLU A 66 5.36 -8.84 -14.57
CA GLU A 66 6.09 -7.74 -13.96
C GLU A 66 6.99 -7.11 -15.01
N GLN A 67 6.88 -5.79 -15.18
CA GLN A 67 7.74 -5.07 -16.12
C GLN A 67 9.16 -4.94 -15.54
N LEU A 68 10.17 -5.39 -16.30
CA LEU A 68 11.59 -5.09 -16.06
C LEU A 68 11.92 -3.70 -16.62
N SER A 69 11.47 -2.64 -15.95
CA SER A 69 12.03 -1.29 -16.18
C SER A 69 13.16 -1.05 -15.19
N GLY A 70 14.34 -0.69 -15.70
CA GLY A 70 15.54 -0.46 -14.89
C GLY A 70 15.31 0.49 -13.72
N ALA A 71 15.90 0.16 -12.56
CA ALA A 71 16.09 1.01 -11.38
C ALA A 71 14.92 1.92 -10.94
N HIS A 72 13.66 1.48 -11.07
CA HIS A 72 12.51 2.29 -10.66
C HIS A 72 11.70 1.66 -9.52
N PRO A 73 11.33 2.44 -8.48
CA PRO A 73 10.60 1.94 -7.32
C PRO A 73 9.14 1.57 -7.64
N TYR A 74 8.63 1.99 -8.81
CA TYR A 74 7.28 1.68 -9.27
C TYR A 74 7.29 0.51 -10.25
N ARG A 75 7.38 -0.71 -9.72
CA ARG A 75 7.16 -1.93 -10.52
C ARG A 75 5.69 -2.02 -10.90
N ARG A 76 5.39 -1.94 -12.20
CA ARG A 76 4.03 -2.17 -12.71
C ARG A 76 3.83 -3.67 -12.92
N LEU A 77 2.89 -4.25 -12.18
CA LEU A 77 2.43 -5.61 -12.42
C LEU A 77 1.09 -5.59 -13.16
N TRP A 78 0.93 -6.55 -14.05
CA TRP A 78 -0.24 -6.77 -14.86
C TRP A 78 -0.73 -8.19 -14.65
N ARG A 79 -2.04 -8.40 -14.64
CA ARG A 79 -2.65 -9.73 -14.62
C ARG A 79 -3.54 -9.92 -15.83
N TRP A 80 -3.47 -11.09 -16.43
CA TRP A 80 -4.34 -11.46 -17.53
C TRP A 80 -5.68 -11.95 -16.99
N THR A 81 -6.77 -11.36 -17.47
CA THR A 81 -8.13 -11.76 -17.06
C THR A 81 -8.84 -12.62 -18.10
N GLY A 82 -8.12 -13.17 -19.09
CA GLY A 82 -8.67 -13.92 -20.23
C GLY A 82 -8.96 -13.08 -21.48
N HIS A 83 -9.22 -11.78 -21.32
CA HIS A 83 -9.51 -10.88 -22.44
C HIS A 83 -8.74 -9.55 -22.41
N GLN A 84 -8.29 -9.11 -21.23
CA GLN A 84 -7.64 -7.82 -21.07
C GLN A 84 -6.58 -7.86 -19.96
N TRP A 85 -5.62 -6.94 -20.09
CA TRP A 85 -4.64 -6.66 -19.06
C TRP A 85 -5.22 -5.79 -17.98
N LYS A 86 -5.19 -6.27 -16.73
CA LYS A 86 -5.57 -5.49 -15.56
C LYS A 86 -4.31 -5.10 -14.78
N GLN A 87 -4.09 -3.80 -14.58
CA GLN A 87 -3.03 -3.33 -13.70
C GLN A 87 -3.33 -3.81 -12.29
N TYR A 88 -2.38 -4.53 -11.73
CA TYR A 88 -2.36 -4.84 -10.32
C TYR A 88 -1.15 -4.14 -9.74
N SER A 89 -1.34 -2.92 -9.24
CA SER A 89 -0.33 -2.37 -8.34
C SER A 89 -0.33 -3.25 -7.11
N GLN A 90 0.77 -3.97 -6.86
CA GLN A 90 1.05 -4.35 -5.49
C GLN A 90 1.16 -3.01 -4.76
N LEU A 91 0.16 -2.67 -3.94
CA LEU A 91 0.31 -1.54 -3.04
C LEU A 91 1.64 -1.76 -2.34
N PRO A 92 2.54 -0.77 -2.32
CA PRO A 92 3.84 -0.96 -1.70
C PRO A 92 3.56 -1.42 -0.28
N ILE A 93 4.12 -2.58 0.07
CA ILE A 93 3.98 -3.28 1.36
C ILE A 93 4.29 -2.36 2.56
N SER A 94 4.70 -1.12 2.33
CA SER A 94 4.73 0.01 3.25
C SER A 94 3.41 0.49 3.87
N SER A 95 2.23 -0.06 3.56
CA SER A 95 0.98 0.41 4.22
C SER A 95 1.03 0.20 5.74
N TRP A 96 1.63 -0.89 6.20
CA TRP A 96 1.85 -1.16 7.63
C TRP A 96 2.91 -0.22 8.23
N LEU A 97 3.98 0.08 7.47
CA LEU A 97 5.02 1.03 7.88
C LEU A 97 4.44 2.45 8.02
N GLY A 98 3.59 2.87 7.07
CA GLY A 98 2.89 4.14 7.14
C GLY A 98 1.99 4.23 8.36
N LEU A 99 1.26 3.15 8.68
CA LEU A 99 0.41 3.09 9.87
C LEU A 99 1.23 3.16 11.17
N LEU A 100 2.37 2.48 11.25
CA LEU A 100 3.29 2.60 12.38
C LEU A 100 3.85 4.01 12.55
N ILE A 101 4.23 4.68 11.46
CA ILE A 101 4.74 6.05 11.50
C ILE A 101 3.67 7.02 12.02
N VAL A 102 2.42 6.86 11.59
CA VAL A 102 1.30 7.67 12.08
C VAL A 102 1.06 7.44 13.57
N ILE A 103 1.04 6.18 14.03
CA ILE A 103 0.89 5.85 15.45
C ILE A 103 2.05 6.44 16.27
N ALA A 104 3.28 6.28 15.80
CA ALA A 104 4.46 6.82 16.47
C ALA A 104 4.41 8.35 16.62
N MET A 105 3.97 9.08 15.58
CA MET A 105 3.75 10.52 15.66
C MET A 105 2.69 10.89 16.70
N VAL A 106 1.54 10.21 16.70
CA VAL A 106 0.46 10.51 17.66
C VAL A 106 0.93 10.28 19.10
N LEU A 107 1.66 9.20 19.35
CA LEU A 107 2.24 8.92 20.67
C LEU A 107 3.30 9.95 21.07
N ALA A 108 4.16 10.38 20.15
CA ALA A 108 5.16 11.41 20.42
C ALA A 108 4.49 12.74 20.78
N ILE A 109 3.47 13.16 20.04
CA ILE A 109 2.71 14.38 20.33
C ILE A 109 2.02 14.24 21.70
N ALA A 110 1.25 13.17 21.92
CA ALA A 110 0.55 12.94 23.18
C ALA A 110 1.52 12.88 24.38
N GLY A 111 2.68 12.24 24.22
CA GLY A 111 3.73 12.16 25.22
C GLY A 111 4.33 13.52 25.55
N VAL A 112 4.64 14.35 24.54
CA VAL A 112 5.16 15.71 24.74
C VAL A 112 4.13 16.59 25.45
N TRP A 113 2.85 16.52 25.03
CA TRP A 113 1.76 17.25 25.70
C TRP A 113 1.60 16.82 27.16
N LEU A 114 1.66 15.52 27.43
CA LEU A 114 1.56 14.98 28.79
C LEU A 114 2.74 15.47 29.64
N LEU A 115 3.98 15.32 29.15
CA LEU A 115 5.20 15.73 29.85
C LEU A 115 5.23 17.24 30.13
N LEU A 116 4.68 18.06 29.24
CA LEU A 116 4.56 19.51 29.44
C LEU A 116 3.47 19.88 30.46
N SER A 117 2.39 19.09 30.54
CA SER A 117 1.26 19.34 31.44
C SER A 117 1.51 18.93 32.89
N VAL A 118 2.35 17.91 33.13
CA VAL A 118 2.69 17.41 34.48
C VAL A 118 3.35 18.49 35.35
N PRO A 119 4.40 19.21 34.94
CA PRO A 119 5.03 20.21 35.79
C PRO A 119 4.08 21.36 36.11
N PHE A 120 3.25 21.80 35.17
CA PHE A 120 2.26 22.86 35.40
C PHE A 120 1.20 22.43 36.44
N ARG A 121 0.72 21.19 36.36
CA ARG A 121 -0.25 20.63 37.32
C ARG A 121 0.36 20.46 38.71
N VAL A 122 1.61 19.98 38.81
CA VAL A 122 2.31 19.82 40.10
C VAL A 122 2.53 21.18 40.76
N LEU A 123 2.98 22.19 40.00
CA LEU A 123 3.22 23.54 40.51
C LEU A 123 1.92 24.21 40.99
N ALA A 124 0.81 24.00 40.27
CA ALA A 124 -0.51 24.49 40.68
C ALA A 124 -1.02 23.84 41.98
N VAL A 125 -0.84 22.52 42.15
CA VAL A 125 -1.22 21.81 43.39
C VAL A 125 -0.37 22.26 44.57
N LEU A 126 0.94 22.44 44.37
CA LEU A 126 1.82 22.96 45.42
C LEU A 126 1.46 24.41 45.80
N ALA A 127 1.19 25.27 44.81
CA ALA A 127 0.75 26.64 45.06
C ALA A 127 -0.60 26.70 45.80
N ALA A 128 -1.56 25.86 45.42
CA ALA A 128 -2.85 25.75 46.11
C ALA A 128 -2.71 25.23 47.54
N GLY A 129 -1.83 24.24 47.76
CA GLY A 129 -1.51 23.72 49.08
C GLY A 129 -0.87 24.77 49.99
N ILE A 130 0.10 25.53 49.46
CA ILE A 130 0.75 26.64 50.18
C ILE A 130 -0.26 27.74 50.53
N ALA A 131 -1.10 28.16 49.59
CA ALA A 131 -2.14 29.16 49.83
C ALA A 131 -3.14 28.70 50.90
N SER A 132 -3.57 27.43 50.86
CA SER A 132 -4.49 26.86 51.85
C SER A 132 -3.87 26.81 53.24
N GLY A 133 -2.59 26.43 53.35
CA GLY A 133 -1.85 26.42 54.62
C GLY A 133 -1.69 27.83 55.21
N VAL A 134 -1.30 28.81 54.37
CA VAL A 134 -1.14 30.21 54.78
C VAL A 134 -2.47 30.79 55.29
N ILE A 135 -3.59 30.53 54.60
CA ILE A 135 -4.93 30.98 55.03
C ILE A 135 -5.28 30.42 56.42
N ILE A 136 -5.01 29.14 56.67
CA ILE A 136 -5.29 28.50 57.98
C ILE A 136 -4.43 29.11 59.10
N THR A 137 -3.16 29.43 58.84
CA THR A 137 -2.28 30.04 59.86
C THR A 137 -2.64 31.49 60.18
N SER A 138 -3.15 32.25 59.22
CA SER A 138 -3.54 33.66 59.42
C SER A 138 -4.84 33.84 60.22
N ARG A 139 -5.62 32.76 60.37
CA ARG A 139 -6.95 32.78 61.01
C ARG A 139 -6.92 32.29 62.45
N ARG A 140 -5.73 32.01 62.99
CA ARG A 140 -5.47 31.51 64.34
C ARG A 140 -4.70 32.55 65.13
#